data_AF-A0A2J8J1L6-F1
#
_entry.id   AF-A0A2J8J1L6-F1
#
_cell.length_a   1.000
_cell.length_b   1.000
_cell.length_c   1.000
_cell.angle_alpha   90.00
_cell.angle_beta   90.00
_cell.angle_gamma   90.00
#
_symmetry.space_group_name_H-M   'P 1'
#
loop_
_entity.id
_entity.type
_entity.pdbx_description
1 polymer ?
#
loop_
_entity_poly.entity_id
_entity_poly.type
_entity_poly.pdbx_seq_one_letter_code
_entity_poly.pdbx_strand_id
1 'polypeptide(L)'
;PENLQKNWLREFYQALGSFYFLHESLKNIYQFDFKAKKYRKVAGKEIYSDTLESTPMLEKEKFPQDYFPECKWSRKGFIRTRWCIADCAFDLVNIHLFHDASNLVAWETSPSVYSGIRHKALGYVLD
;
A
#
# COMPACT_ATOMS: atom_id res chain seq x y z
N PRO A 1 24.40 -14.76 13.28
CA PRO A 1 24.08 -14.83 11.84
C PRO A 1 22.57 -14.99 11.57
N GLU A 2 21.93 -16.06 12.08
CA GLU A 2 20.49 -16.28 11.92
C GLU A 2 19.60 -15.17 12.54
N ASN A 3 19.96 -14.69 13.74
CA ASN A 3 19.19 -13.62 14.40
C ASN A 3 19.28 -12.27 13.68
N LEU A 4 20.41 -11.99 13.03
CA LEU A 4 20.54 -10.85 12.13
C LEU A 4 19.62 -11.06 10.93
N GLN A 5 19.72 -12.19 10.24
CA GLN A 5 18.91 -12.48 9.06
C GLN A 5 17.39 -12.46 9.34
N LYS A 6 16.95 -12.96 10.51
CA LYS A 6 15.56 -12.85 10.97
C LYS A 6 15.12 -11.41 11.23
N ASN A 7 15.97 -10.57 11.82
CA ASN A 7 15.68 -9.15 12.02
C ASN A 7 15.65 -8.37 10.70
N TRP A 8 16.62 -8.61 9.81
CA TRP A 8 16.64 -8.07 8.44
C TRP A 8 15.35 -8.42 7.70
N LEU A 9 14.93 -9.69 7.67
CA LEU A 9 13.68 -10.11 7.03
C LEU A 9 12.46 -9.37 7.59
N ARG A 10 12.39 -9.17 8.92
CA ARG A 10 11.27 -8.49 9.58
C ARG A 10 11.09 -7.02 9.19
N GLU A 11 12.18 -6.36 8.82
CA GLU A 11 12.18 -4.94 8.41
C GLU A 11 11.73 -4.73 6.97
N PHE A 12 11.85 -5.74 6.09
CA PHE A 12 11.48 -5.63 4.67
C PHE A 12 10.03 -6.07 4.38
N TYR A 13 9.46 -6.99 5.16
CA TYR A 13 8.11 -7.50 4.87
C TYR A 13 6.99 -6.60 5.42
N GLN A 14 6.41 -5.79 4.53
CA GLN A 14 5.02 -5.33 4.68
C GLN A 14 4.06 -6.45 4.26
N ALA A 15 3.07 -6.76 5.10
CA ALA A 15 2.00 -7.71 4.78
C ALA A 15 0.92 -7.02 3.92
N LEU A 16 1.33 -6.39 2.82
CA LEU A 16 0.43 -5.81 1.83
C LEU A 16 0.47 -6.66 0.57
N GLY A 17 -0.71 -7.01 0.08
CA GLY A 17 -0.90 -7.79 -1.13
C GLY A 17 -2.34 -7.62 -1.61
N SER A 18 -2.54 -7.71 -2.92
CA SER A 18 -3.85 -7.53 -3.53
C SER A 18 -4.02 -8.58 -4.63
N PHE A 19 -5.22 -9.14 -4.72
CA PHE A 19 -5.64 -9.98 -5.83
C PHE A 19 -6.81 -9.29 -6.53
N TYR A 20 -6.68 -9.08 -7.83
CA TYR A 20 -7.73 -8.49 -8.65
C TYR A 20 -8.24 -9.52 -9.64
N PHE A 21 -9.54 -9.82 -9.57
CA PHE A 21 -10.22 -10.73 -10.48
C PHE A 21 -11.10 -9.89 -11.40
N LEU A 22 -10.81 -9.90 -12.70
CA LEU A 22 -11.55 -9.15 -13.70
C LEU A 22 -12.44 -10.10 -14.50
N HIS A 23 -13.72 -9.76 -14.62
CA HIS A 23 -14.66 -10.55 -15.41
C HIS A 23 -14.43 -10.34 -16.91
N GLU A 24 -14.56 -11.40 -17.72
CA GLU A 24 -14.28 -11.38 -19.16
C GLU A 24 -15.18 -10.45 -20.00
N SER A 25 -16.32 -10.05 -19.42
CA SER A 25 -17.22 -9.06 -20.04
C SER A 25 -16.62 -7.66 -20.07
N LEU A 26 -15.67 -7.34 -19.19
CA LEU A 26 -14.99 -6.05 -19.18
C LEU A 26 -14.14 -5.91 -20.44
N LYS A 27 -14.27 -4.76 -21.11
CA LYS A 27 -13.49 -4.37 -22.29
C LYS A 27 -12.65 -3.14 -21.94
N ASN A 28 -11.62 -2.88 -22.76
CA ASN A 28 -10.77 -1.70 -22.63
C ASN A 28 -10.18 -1.58 -21.21
N ILE A 29 -9.50 -2.64 -20.77
CA ILE A 29 -8.86 -2.73 -19.47
C ILE A 29 -7.39 -2.34 -19.64
N TYR A 30 -6.97 -1.35 -18.86
CA TYR A 30 -5.60 -0.90 -18.81
C TYR A 30 -5.14 -0.78 -17.36
N GLN A 31 -3.87 -1.06 -17.13
CA GLN A 31 -3.19 -0.78 -15.87
C GLN A 31 -2.04 0.18 -16.13
N PHE A 32 -1.83 1.12 -15.22
CA PHE A 32 -0.78 2.11 -15.33
C PHE A 32 0.56 1.49 -14.96
N ASP A 33 1.55 1.74 -15.80
CA ASP A 33 2.95 1.52 -15.50
C ASP A 33 3.52 2.80 -14.88
N PHE A 34 3.85 2.75 -13.59
CA PHE A 34 4.37 3.88 -12.83
C PHE A 34 5.78 4.30 -13.26
N LYS A 35 6.57 3.36 -13.78
CA LYS A 35 7.93 3.63 -14.26
C LYS A 35 7.92 4.29 -15.64
N ALA A 36 7.13 3.75 -16.57
CA ALA A 36 6.99 4.27 -17.92
C ALA A 36 5.98 5.43 -18.01
N LYS A 37 5.22 5.70 -16.94
CA LYS A 37 4.20 6.74 -16.82
C LYS A 37 3.14 6.66 -17.93
N LYS A 38 2.66 5.45 -18.23
CA LYS A 38 1.66 5.21 -19.29
C LYS A 38 0.77 4.02 -18.98
N TYR A 39 -0.45 4.05 -19.51
CA TYR A 39 -1.35 2.90 -19.47
C TYR A 39 -0.88 1.80 -20.42
N ARG A 40 -0.92 0.55 -19.92
CA ARG A 40 -0.68 -0.68 -20.69
C ARG A 40 -1.96 -1.49 -20.72
N LYS A 41 -2.29 -2.03 -21.89
CA LYS A 41 -3.47 -2.89 -22.05
C LYS A 41 -3.21 -4.20 -21.31
N VAL A 42 -4.16 -4.61 -20.47
CA VAL A 42 -4.12 -5.88 -19.74
C VAL A 42 -4.91 -6.91 -20.55
N ALA A 43 -4.35 -8.09 -20.76
CA ALA A 43 -5.01 -9.16 -21.49
C ALA A 43 -4.76 -10.54 -20.85
N GLY A 44 -5.81 -11.34 -20.70
CA GLY A 44 -5.72 -12.69 -20.15
C GLY A 44 -5.41 -12.70 -18.65
N LYS A 45 -4.52 -13.62 -18.24
CA LYS A 45 -4.12 -13.82 -16.84
C LYS A 45 -2.70 -13.31 -16.64
N GLU A 46 -2.54 -12.24 -15.87
CA GLU A 46 -1.23 -11.72 -15.47
C GLU A 46 -1.00 -12.06 -13.99
N ILE A 47 0.06 -12.83 -13.71
CA ILE A 47 0.50 -13.13 -12.33
C ILE A 47 1.85 -12.47 -12.14
N TYR A 48 1.93 -11.56 -11.17
CA TYR A 48 3.18 -10.97 -10.71
C TYR A 48 3.52 -11.60 -9.36
N SER A 49 4.35 -12.65 -9.39
CA SER A 49 4.77 -13.41 -8.20
C SER A 49 6.15 -13.02 -7.66
N ASP A 50 6.91 -12.22 -8.40
CA ASP A 50 8.20 -11.72 -7.95
C ASP A 50 8.02 -10.66 -6.85
N THR A 51 9.12 -10.27 -6.19
CA THR A 51 9.10 -9.26 -5.12
C THR A 51 8.34 -8.02 -5.59
N LEU A 52 7.32 -7.60 -4.84
CA LEU A 52 6.44 -6.48 -5.19
C LEU A 52 7.21 -5.18 -5.47
N GLU A 53 8.44 -5.03 -4.96
CA GLU A 53 9.31 -3.89 -5.28
C GLU A 53 9.78 -3.84 -6.74
N SER A 54 9.74 -4.95 -7.46
CA SER A 54 10.29 -5.09 -8.81
C SER A 54 9.28 -4.82 -9.92
N THR A 55 7.98 -4.90 -9.63
CA THR A 55 6.96 -4.71 -10.66
C THR A 55 6.66 -3.23 -10.88
N PRO A 56 6.70 -2.72 -12.12
CA PRO A 56 6.39 -1.33 -12.42
C PRO A 56 4.87 -1.04 -12.41
N MET A 57 4.04 -2.07 -12.18
CA MET A 57 2.59 -2.01 -12.28
C MET A 57 1.89 -1.60 -10.97
N LEU A 58 2.68 -1.34 -9.91
CA LEU A 58 2.22 -0.84 -8.64
C LEU A 58 3.21 0.17 -8.06
N GLU A 59 2.72 0.99 -7.15
CA GLU A 59 3.50 1.80 -6.24
C GLU A 59 3.37 1.20 -4.84
N LYS A 60 4.49 1.08 -4.12
CA LYS A 60 4.54 0.56 -2.76
C LYS A 60 5.43 1.45 -1.93
N GLU A 61 4.88 2.04 -0.89
CA GLU A 61 5.63 2.94 -0.02
C GLU A 61 5.40 2.63 1.46
N LYS A 62 6.42 2.92 2.28
CA LYS A 62 6.32 2.97 3.73
C LYS A 62 5.99 4.40 4.15
N PHE A 63 5.21 4.56 5.22
CA PHE A 63 5.04 5.89 5.78
C PHE A 63 6.37 6.43 6.35
N PRO A 64 6.60 7.75 6.27
CA PRO A 64 7.75 8.39 6.89
C PRO A 64 7.90 8.03 8.38
N GLN A 65 9.15 7.83 8.81
CA GLN A 65 9.47 7.37 10.17
C GLN A 65 9.06 8.38 11.25
N ASP A 66 9.06 9.67 10.92
CA ASP A 66 8.64 10.77 11.79
C ASP A 66 7.12 10.84 12.01
N TYR A 67 6.32 10.07 11.27
CA TYR A 67 4.89 9.97 11.52
C TYR A 67 4.59 9.17 12.81
N PHE A 68 5.50 8.28 13.20
CA PHE A 68 5.39 7.55 14.46
C PHE A 68 6.78 7.28 15.08
N PRO A 69 7.42 8.31 15.66
CA PRO A 69 8.82 8.26 16.08
C PRO A 69 9.10 7.25 17.20
N GLU A 70 8.08 6.90 17.99
CA GLU A 70 8.17 5.88 19.04
C GLU A 70 8.39 4.47 18.47
N CYS A 71 8.00 4.22 17.21
CA CYS A 71 8.19 2.94 16.55
C CYS A 71 9.35 2.99 15.56
N LYS A 72 10.56 2.69 16.03
CA LYS A 72 11.80 2.74 15.21
C LYS A 72 11.74 1.97 13.88
N TRP A 73 10.84 0.99 13.76
CA TRP A 73 10.70 0.14 12.57
C TRP A 73 9.22 -0.13 12.27
N SER A 74 8.58 0.82 11.57
CA SER A 74 7.19 0.66 11.16
C SER A 74 7.06 -0.17 9.89
N ARG A 75 6.10 -1.11 9.90
CA ARG A 75 5.64 -1.84 8.71
C ARG A 75 4.35 -1.24 8.13
N LYS A 76 4.03 0.02 8.46
CA LYS A 76 2.85 0.73 7.94
C LYS A 76 3.18 1.41 6.60
N GLY A 77 2.18 1.51 5.73
CA GLY A 77 2.34 2.04 4.38
C GLY A 77 1.18 1.63 3.49
N PHE A 78 1.38 1.67 2.18
CA PHE A 78 0.36 1.32 1.21
C PHE A 78 0.91 0.68 -0.06
N ILE A 79 0.02 0.02 -0.79
CA ILE A 79 0.19 -0.36 -2.19
C ILE A 79 -0.90 0.33 -2.99
N ARG A 80 -0.51 0.98 -4.08
CA ARG A 80 -1.42 1.61 -5.04
C ARG A 80 -1.25 0.96 -6.41
N THR A 81 -2.38 0.61 -7.02
CA THR A 81 -2.43 0.25 -8.44
C THR A 81 -3.40 1.18 -9.14
N ARG A 82 -3.03 1.66 -10.32
CA ARG A 82 -3.87 2.56 -11.12
C ARG A 82 -4.40 1.82 -12.34
N TRP A 83 -5.71 1.93 -12.55
CA TRP A 83 -6.44 1.24 -13.59
C TRP A 83 -7.21 2.22 -14.44
N CYS A 84 -7.45 1.86 -15.69
CA CYS A 84 -8.44 2.48 -16.55
C CYS A 84 -9.31 1.38 -17.13
N ILE A 85 -10.59 1.37 -16.76
CA ILE A 85 -11.56 0.37 -17.22
C ILE A 85 -12.75 1.11 -17.80
N ALA A 86 -13.14 0.78 -19.03
CA ALA A 86 -14.23 1.46 -19.74
C ALA A 86 -14.06 2.99 -19.71
N ASP A 87 -12.84 3.46 -19.99
CA ASP A 87 -12.44 4.87 -20.04
C ASP A 87 -12.55 5.62 -18.69
N CYS A 88 -12.76 4.90 -17.59
CA CYS A 88 -12.72 5.44 -16.23
C CYS A 88 -11.39 5.12 -15.56
N ALA A 89 -10.59 6.15 -15.26
CA ALA A 89 -9.35 6.04 -14.53
C ALA A 89 -9.57 6.11 -13.01
N PHE A 90 -9.00 5.18 -12.26
CA PHE A 90 -9.09 5.13 -10.81
C PHE A 90 -7.92 4.40 -10.16
N ASP A 91 -7.70 4.69 -8.88
CA ASP A 91 -6.70 4.01 -8.06
C ASP A 91 -7.38 3.03 -7.10
N LEU A 92 -6.80 1.84 -6.99
CA LEU A 92 -7.08 0.88 -5.93
C LEU A 92 -5.92 0.92 -4.96
N VAL A 93 -6.21 1.27 -3.71
CA VAL A 93 -5.22 1.47 -2.66
C VAL A 93 -5.47 0.48 -1.52
N ASN A 94 -4.48 -0.36 -1.25
CA ASN A 94 -4.42 -1.19 -0.06
C ASN A 94 -3.51 -0.52 0.97
N ILE A 95 -4.09 -0.02 2.06
CA ILE A 95 -3.42 0.81 3.06
C ILE A 95 -3.39 0.10 4.43
N HIS A 96 -2.21 0.08 5.05
CA HIS A 96 -2.02 -0.42 6.41
C HIS A 96 -1.62 0.74 7.33
N LEU A 97 -2.61 1.31 7.99
CA LEU A 97 -2.46 2.45 8.89
C LEU A 97 -1.94 2.06 10.28
N PHE A 98 -1.51 3.08 11.03
CA PHE A 98 -1.15 2.96 12.44
C PHE A 98 -2.39 2.63 13.29
N HIS A 99 -2.26 1.64 14.17
CA HIS A 99 -3.31 1.26 15.12
C HIS A 99 -2.96 1.77 16.51
N ASP A 100 -3.99 1.94 17.33
CA ASP A 100 -3.85 2.31 18.73
C ASP A 100 -3.23 1.12 19.51
N ALA A 101 -2.59 1.41 20.64
CA ALA A 101 -2.20 0.37 21.60
C ALA A 101 -3.43 -0.13 22.40
N SER A 102 -4.39 0.77 22.66
CA SER A 102 -5.66 0.48 23.32
C SER A 102 -6.73 1.43 22.80
N ASN A 103 -7.84 0.88 22.30
CA ASN A 103 -8.97 1.66 21.83
C ASN A 103 -9.66 2.43 22.97
N LEU A 104 -9.61 1.92 24.21
CA LEU A 104 -10.21 2.59 25.37
C LEU A 104 -9.44 3.88 25.69
N VAL A 105 -8.11 3.81 25.73
CA VAL A 105 -7.26 4.98 25.97
C VAL A 105 -7.36 6.00 24.83
N ALA A 106 -7.44 5.52 23.59
CA ALA A 106 -7.64 6.38 22.43
C ALA A 106 -9.00 7.10 22.47
N TRP A 107 -10.05 6.44 22.99
CA TRP A 107 -11.36 7.04 23.15
C TRP A 107 -11.37 8.13 24.23
N GLU A 108 -10.72 7.90 25.37
CA GLU A 108 -10.60 8.88 26.47
C GLU A 108 -9.91 10.19 26.04
N THR A 109 -9.02 10.12 25.05
CA THR A 109 -8.22 11.25 24.56
C THR A 109 -8.64 11.75 23.18
N SER A 110 -9.89 11.51 22.78
CA SER A 110 -10.37 11.80 21.43
C SER A 110 -10.37 13.31 21.08
N PRO A 111 -9.84 13.72 19.91
CA PRO A 111 -9.13 12.89 18.93
C PRO A 111 -7.73 12.49 19.45
N SER A 112 -7.46 11.18 19.49
CA SER A 112 -6.19 10.66 20.01
C SER A 112 -5.02 11.04 19.11
N VAL A 113 -3.81 11.01 19.66
CA VAL A 113 -2.56 11.20 18.89
C VAL A 113 -2.51 10.28 17.67
N TYR A 114 -2.94 9.02 17.83
CA TYR A 114 -3.00 8.06 16.73
C TYR A 114 -4.02 8.41 15.64
N SER A 115 -5.15 9.04 15.98
CA SER A 115 -6.10 9.53 14.98
C SER A 115 -5.48 10.63 14.11
N GLY A 116 -4.70 11.53 14.71
CA GLY A 116 -3.92 12.55 13.99
C GLY A 116 -2.84 11.94 13.09
N ILE A 117 -2.17 10.88 13.56
CA ILE A 117 -1.18 10.14 12.75
C ILE A 117 -1.85 9.46 11.55
N ARG A 118 -3.00 8.80 11.76
CA ARG A 118 -3.78 8.19 10.67
C ARG A 118 -4.23 9.23 9.65
N HIS A 119 -4.66 10.41 10.10
CA HIS A 119 -5.05 11.50 9.22
C HIS A 119 -3.88 11.96 8.34
N LYS A 120 -2.69 12.20 8.92
CA LYS A 120 -1.48 12.54 8.17
C LYS A 120 -1.07 11.45 7.17
N ALA A 121 -1.08 10.20 7.61
CA ALA A 121 -0.78 9.04 6.77
C ALA A 121 -1.76 8.91 5.60
N LEU A 122 -3.05 9.13 5.83
CA LEU A 122 -4.05 9.14 4.76
C LEU A 122 -3.84 10.30 3.79
N GLY A 123 -3.49 11.50 4.28
CA GLY A 123 -3.11 12.63 3.44
C GLY A 123 -1.96 12.29 2.50
N TYR A 124 -0.87 11.71 3.03
CA TYR A 124 0.27 11.24 2.24
C TYR A 124 -0.11 10.22 1.15
N VAL A 125 -1.15 9.40 1.38
CA VAL A 125 -1.65 8.43 0.39
C VAL A 125 -2.60 9.05 -0.63
N LEU A 126 -3.12 10.25 -0.41
CA LEU A 126 -4.06 10.91 -1.32
C LEU A 126 -3.43 12.04 -2.13
N ASP A 127 -2.30 12.57 -1.67
CA ASP A 127 -1.40 13.45 -2.43
C ASP A 127 -0.75 12.70 -3.62
#